data_AF-A0A661HF90-F1
#
_entry.id   AF-A0A661HF90-F1
#
_cell.length_a   1.000
_cell.length_b   1.000
_cell.length_c   1.000
_cell.angle_alpha   90.00
_cell.angle_beta   90.00
_cell.angle_gamma   90.00
#
_symmetry.space_group_name_H-M   'P 1'
#
loop_
_entity.id
_entity.type
_entity.pdbx_description
1 polymer ?
#
loop_
_entity_poly.entity_id
_entity_poly.type
_entity_poly.pdbx_seq_one_letter_code
_entity_poly.pdbx_strand_id
1 'polypeptide(L)'
;MKYLYKILTVLIMLATTGVGVLFALQNKVPVPLDLLVYTFEPRSLALWVLAAFALGGLLGMLISSVIMVRMRASFSSTRRQLTAARTELDKLRSIDV
;
A
#
# COMPACT_ATOMS: atom_id res chain seq x y z
N MET A 1 16.27 10.46 10.89
CA MET A 1 14.89 10.27 10.39
C MET A 1 14.62 8.91 9.73
N LYS A 2 15.37 8.49 8.70
CA LYS A 2 15.09 7.23 7.96
C LYS A 2 15.21 5.94 8.80
N TYR A 3 16.18 5.90 9.74
CA TYR A 3 16.34 4.76 10.66
C TYR A 3 15.22 4.67 11.70
N LEU A 4 14.81 5.81 12.28
CA LEU A 4 13.68 5.86 13.22
C LEU A 4 12.39 5.37 12.56
N TYR A 5 12.10 5.84 11.35
CA TYR A 5 10.95 5.37 10.57
C TYR A 5 11.02 3.85 10.30
N LYS A 6 12.21 3.33 9.96
CA LYS A 6 12.41 1.90 9.71
C LYS A 6 12.19 1.06 10.98
N ILE A 7 12.74 1.49 12.11
CA ILE A 7 12.55 0.82 13.41
C ILE A 7 11.08 0.85 13.81
N LEU A 8 10.42 2.01 13.71
CA LEU A 8 8.99 2.14 14.02
C LEU A 8 8.14 1.24 13.12
N THR A 9 8.46 1.17 11.82
CA THR A 9 7.76 0.29 10.86
C THR A 9 7.91 -1.18 11.26
N VAL A 10 9.12 -1.62 11.62
CA VAL A 10 9.36 -3.00 12.07
C VAL A 10 8.63 -3.30 13.37
N LEU A 11 8.64 -2.38 14.34
CA LEU A 11 7.90 -2.52 15.60
C LEU A 11 6.39 -2.65 15.36
N ILE A 12 5.81 -1.80 14.52
CA ILE A 12 4.39 -1.87 14.16
C ILE A 12 4.08 -3.20 13.47
N MET A 13 4.95 -3.67 12.56
CA MET A 13 4.76 -4.94 11.86
C MET A 13 4.79 -6.12 12.84
N LEU A 14 5.74 -6.14 13.78
CA LEU A 14 5.83 -7.16 14.82
C LEU A 14 4.62 -7.12 15.75
N ALA A 15 4.22 -5.95 16.20
CA ALA A 15 3.05 -5.77 17.06
C ALA A 15 1.77 -6.26 16.35
N THR A 16 1.56 -5.86 15.10
CA THR A 16 0.41 -6.28 14.30
C THR A 16 0.40 -7.81 14.10
N THR A 17 1.56 -8.40 13.82
CA THR A 17 1.70 -9.86 13.69
C THR A 17 1.39 -10.56 15.00
N GLY A 18 1.92 -10.07 16.13
CA GLY A 18 1.66 -10.62 17.46
C GLY A 18 0.17 -10.55 17.82
N VAL A 19 -0.48 -9.42 17.56
CA VAL A 19 -1.93 -9.25 17.75
C VAL A 19 -2.70 -10.24 16.86
N GLY A 20 -2.33 -10.41 15.60
CA GLY A 20 -2.96 -11.37 14.70
C GLY A 20 -2.83 -12.82 15.18
N VAL A 21 -1.67 -13.21 15.69
CA VAL A 21 -1.45 -14.54 16.28
C VAL A 21 -2.28 -14.74 17.54
N LEU A 22 -2.26 -13.78 18.47
CA LEU A 22 -3.07 -13.86 19.69
C LEU A 22 -4.56 -13.91 19.37
N PHE A 23 -5.01 -13.11 18.41
CA PHE A 23 -6.38 -13.13 17.90
C PHE A 23 -6.73 -14.51 17.34
N ALA A 24 -5.85 -15.13 16.55
CA ALA A 24 -6.07 -16.48 16.03
C ALA A 24 -6.11 -17.57 17.11
N LEU A 25 -5.29 -17.44 18.15
CA LEU A 25 -5.27 -18.38 19.25
C LEU A 25 -6.52 -18.29 20.12
N GLN A 26 -7.03 -17.08 20.36
CA GLN A 26 -8.20 -16.84 21.20
C GLN A 26 -9.52 -17.09 20.45
N ASN A 27 -9.57 -16.86 19.14
CA ASN A 27 -10.79 -16.94 18.33
C ASN A 27 -10.86 -18.20 17.47
N LYS A 28 -10.72 -19.36 18.11
CA LYS A 28 -10.85 -20.68 17.45
C LYS A 28 -12.30 -21.15 17.29
N VAL A 29 -13.26 -20.42 17.86
CA VAL A 29 -14.68 -20.77 17.79
C VAL A 29 -15.10 -20.86 16.32
N PRO A 30 -15.68 -22.00 15.89
CA PRO A 30 -16.16 -22.17 14.53
C PRO A 30 -17.44 -21.36 14.34
N VAL A 31 -17.43 -20.47 13.34
CA VAL A 31 -18.56 -19.61 12.98
C VAL A 31 -18.85 -19.81 11.49
N PRO A 32 -20.10 -20.14 11.10
CA PRO A 32 -20.48 -20.17 9.70
C PRO A 32 -20.45 -18.74 9.14
N LEU A 33 -19.86 -18.58 7.95
CA LEU A 33 -19.86 -17.29 7.26
C LEU A 33 -20.98 -17.27 6.24
N ASP A 34 -22.01 -16.49 6.50
CA ASP A 34 -23.11 -16.26 5.56
C ASP A 34 -22.88 -14.96 4.77
N LEU A 35 -22.74 -15.07 3.45
CA LEU A 35 -22.56 -13.96 2.53
C LEU A 35 -23.87 -13.51 1.86
N LEU A 36 -25.04 -13.82 2.44
CA LEU A 36 -26.39 -13.64 1.86
C LEU A 36 -26.68 -14.54 0.64
N VAL A 37 -25.70 -14.73 -0.24
CA VAL A 37 -25.81 -15.54 -1.46
C VAL A 37 -25.31 -16.97 -1.24
N TYR A 38 -24.38 -17.16 -0.30
CA TYR A 38 -23.76 -18.44 -0.02
C TYR A 38 -23.27 -18.50 1.43
N THR A 39 -23.50 -19.63 2.09
CA THR A 39 -23.02 -19.89 3.45
C THR A 39 -21.86 -20.88 3.41
N PHE A 40 -20.73 -20.50 3.98
CA PHE A 40 -19.56 -21.38 4.09
C PHE A 40 -19.68 -22.29 5.32
N GLU A 41 -19.02 -23.45 5.21
CA GLU A 41 -18.79 -24.36 6.33
C GLU A 41 -18.19 -23.63 7.55
N PRO A 42 -18.60 -23.98 8.77
CA PRO A 42 -18.06 -23.37 9.98
C PRO A 42 -16.53 -23.50 10.05
N ARG A 43 -15.86 -22.35 10.03
CA ARG A 43 -14.41 -22.22 10.23
C ARG A 43 -14.15 -21.25 11.36
N SER A 44 -12.92 -21.20 11.87
CA SER A 44 -12.59 -20.29 12.97
C SER A 44 -12.88 -18.84 12.57
N LEU A 45 -13.50 -18.07 13.47
CA LEU A 45 -13.73 -16.63 13.27
C LEU A 45 -12.42 -15.91 12.89
N ALA A 46 -11.32 -16.34 13.50
CA ALA A 46 -9.98 -15.85 13.19
C ALA A 46 -9.63 -15.94 11.70
N LEU A 47 -9.94 -17.07 11.05
CA LEU A 47 -9.63 -17.28 9.64
C LEU A 47 -10.35 -16.24 8.79
N TRP A 48 -11.65 -16.03 9.02
CA TRP A 48 -12.45 -15.09 8.23
C TRP A 48 -11.93 -13.66 8.33
N VAL A 49 -11.69 -13.19 9.54
CA VAL A 49 -11.22 -11.83 9.79
C VAL A 49 -9.80 -11.63 9.26
N LEU A 50 -8.89 -12.57 9.51
CA LEU A 50 -7.51 -12.46 9.03
C LEU A 50 -7.40 -12.59 7.51
N ALA A 51 -8.21 -13.44 6.88
CA ALA A 51 -8.27 -13.56 5.43
C ALA A 51 -8.79 -12.27 4.80
N ALA A 52 -9.87 -11.69 5.33
CA ALA A 52 -10.39 -10.40 4.87
C ALA A 52 -9.37 -9.27 5.04
N PHE A 53 -8.68 -9.22 6.19
CA PHE A 53 -7.61 -8.25 6.43
C PHE A 53 -6.44 -8.42 5.44
N ALA A 54 -5.98 -9.65 5.22
CA ALA A 54 -4.91 -9.94 4.28
C ALA A 54 -5.30 -9.56 2.84
N LEU A 55 -6.50 -9.93 2.39
CA LEU A 55 -7.02 -9.57 1.07
C LEU A 55 -7.14 -8.05 0.91
N GLY A 56 -7.70 -7.35 1.90
CA GLY A 56 -7.79 -5.90 1.89
C GLY A 56 -6.43 -5.22 1.83
N GLY A 57 -5.46 -5.72 2.62
CA GLY A 57 -4.07 -5.26 2.59
C GLY A 57 -3.42 -5.46 1.22
N LEU A 58 -3.55 -6.64 0.63
CA LEU A 58 -3.02 -6.95 -0.71
C LEU A 58 -3.64 -6.04 -1.78
N LEU A 59 -4.96 -5.88 -1.77
CA LEU A 59 -5.66 -4.98 -2.71
C LEU A 59 -5.21 -3.52 -2.54
N GLY A 60 -5.10 -3.04 -1.30
CA GLY A 60 -4.59 -1.70 -0.99
C GLY A 60 -3.15 -1.50 -1.47
N MET A 61 -2.28 -2.50 -1.30
CA MET A 61 -0.90 -2.48 -1.81
C MET A 61 -0.86 -2.45 -3.33
N LEU A 62 -1.71 -3.24 -4.00
CA LEU A 62 -1.79 -3.24 -5.47
C LEU A 62 -2.24 -1.87 -6.00
N ILE A 63 -3.32 -1.31 -5.45
CA ILE A 63 -3.82 0.02 -5.83
C ILE A 63 -2.74 1.08 -5.60
N SER A 64 -2.09 1.06 -4.43
CA SER A 64 -1.02 2.01 -4.10
C SER A 64 0.17 1.89 -5.05
N SER A 65 0.52 0.66 -5.46
CA SER A 65 1.60 0.41 -6.41
C SER A 65 1.28 1.00 -7.79
N VAL A 66 0.04 0.81 -8.27
CA VAL A 66 -0.42 1.41 -9.54
C VAL A 66 -0.36 2.93 -9.48
N ILE A 67 -0.85 3.54 -8.39
CA ILE A 67 -0.79 4.99 -8.18
C ILE A 67 0.65 5.48 -8.17
N MET A 68 1.54 4.79 -7.47
CA MET A 68 2.95 5.17 -7.39
C MET A 68 3.65 5.12 -8.75
N VAL A 69 3.37 4.09 -9.57
CA VAL A 69 3.91 4.00 -10.93
C VAL A 69 3.41 5.16 -11.80
N ARG A 70 2.11 5.49 -11.74
CA ARG A 70 1.53 6.64 -12.46
C ARG A 70 2.13 7.97 -12.02
N MET A 71 2.32 8.16 -10.71
CA MET A 71 2.98 9.35 -10.15
C MET A 71 4.41 9.48 -10.65
N ARG A 72 5.19 8.39 -10.65
CA ARG A 72 6.57 8.40 -11.16
C ARG A 72 6.65 8.71 -12.65
N ALA A 73 5.74 8.15 -13.45
CA ALA A 73 5.65 8.43 -14.88
C ALA A 73 5.36 9.91 -15.16
N SER A 74 4.38 10.48 -14.44
CA SER A 74 4.00 11.89 -14.55
C SER A 74 5.14 12.81 -14.09
N PHE A 75 5.82 12.47 -12.99
CA PHE A 75 6.99 13.22 -12.52
C PHE A 75 8.11 13.25 -13.57
N SER A 76 8.36 12.13 -14.24
CA SER A 76 9.38 12.05 -15.31
C SER A 76 9.01 12.91 -16.53
N SER A 77 7.74 12.90 -16.96
CA SER A 77 7.29 13.72 -18.08
C SER A 77 7.33 15.22 -17.75
N THR A 78 6.85 15.64 -16.58
CA THR A 78 6.94 17.04 -16.13
C THR A 78 8.40 17.49 -16.01
N ARG A 79 9.30 16.64 -15.51
CA ARG A 79 10.73 16.95 -15.41
C ARG A 79 11.37 17.17 -16.79
N ARG A 80 10.99 16.36 -17.80
CA ARG A 80 11.45 16.55 -19.19
C ARG A 80 10.97 17.88 -19.78
N GLN A 81 9.70 18.23 -19.58
CA GLN A 81 9.14 19.50 -20.04
C GLN A 81 9.85 20.69 -19.38
N LEU A 82 10.10 20.62 -18.08
CA LEU A 82 10.86 21.65 -17.35
C LEU A 82 12.27 21.84 -17.94
N THR A 83 12.97 20.75 -18.24
CA THR A 83 14.32 20.81 -18.85
C THR A 83 14.27 21.43 -20.25
N ALA A 84 13.30 21.04 -21.08
CA ALA A 84 13.13 21.59 -22.43
C ALA A 84 12.84 23.11 -22.39
N ALA A 85 11.88 23.54 -21.57
CA ALA A 85 11.53 24.95 -21.42
C ALA A 85 12.71 25.79 -20.90
N ARG A 86 13.50 25.27 -19.94
CA ARG A 86 14.73 25.93 -19.48
C ARG A 86 15.77 26.09 -20.60
N THR A 87 15.91 25.07 -21.43
CA THR A 87 16.87 25.10 -22.55
C THR A 87 16.48 26.14 -23.60
N GLU A 88 15.17 26.30 -23.85
CA GLU A 88 14.64 27.31 -24.77
C GLU A 88 14.85 28.73 -24.25
N LEU A 89 14.58 28.96 -22.95
CA LEU A 89 14.86 30.25 -22.29
C LEU A 89 16.36 30.60 -22.35
N ASP A 90 17.26 29.64 -22.10
CA ASP A 90 18.70 29.89 -22.17
C ASP A 90 19.15 30.23 -23.61
N LYS A 91 18.55 29.59 -24.63
CA LYS A 91 18.80 29.94 -26.04
C LYS A 91 18.35 31.35 -26.38
N LEU A 92 17.13 31.72 -25.98
CA LEU A 92 16.60 33.07 -26.23
C LEU A 92 17.45 34.14 -25.51
N ARG A 93 17.84 33.89 -24.26
CA ARG A 93 18.71 34.80 -23.49
C ARG A 93 20.10 34.97 -24.10
N SER A 94 20.60 33.96 -24.82
CA SER A 94 21.88 34.04 -25.52
C SER A 94 21.84 34.77 -26.86
N ILE A 95 20.64 35.03 -27.41
CA ILE A 95 20.43 35.75 -28.67
C ILE A 95 20.20 37.26 -28.43
N ASP A 96 19.63 37.63 -27.28
CA ASP A 96 19.38 39.04 -26.88
C ASP A 96 20.62 39.76 -26.29
N VAL A 97 21.79 39.12 -26.22
CA VAL A 97 23.09 39.70 -25.79
C VAL A 97 24.04 39.77 -26.97
#